data_AF-A0A3N2MKG5-F1
#
_entry.id   AF-A0A3N2MKG5-F1
#
_cell.length_a   1.000
_cell.length_b   1.000
_cell.length_c   1.000
_cell.angle_alpha   90.00
_cell.angle_beta   90.00
_cell.angle_gamma   90.00
#
_symmetry.space_group_name_H-M   'P 1'
#
loop_
_entity.id
_entity.type
_entity.pdbx_description
1 polymer ?
#
loop_
_entity_poly.entity_id
_entity_poly.type
_entity_poly.pdbx_seq_one_letter_code
_entity_poly.pdbx_strand_id
1 'polypeptide(L)'
;MFDEKTKIEIIKRLSERIPSFECPICHNKNFSIVDGFLIQGIQHQMDSIVLGNGPMVPSVALVCTHCGFMSQHNLGILGMINRDSLE
;
A
#
# COMPACT_ATOMS: atom_id res chain seq x y z
N MET A 1 8.89 10.61 -7.60
CA MET A 1 9.06 10.86 -6.16
C MET A 1 7.83 11.56 -5.62
N PHE A 2 7.27 11.01 -4.56
CA PHE A 2 6.20 11.63 -3.78
C PHE A 2 6.68 12.97 -3.23
N ASP A 3 5.82 13.97 -3.39
CA ASP A 3 5.97 15.23 -2.69
C ASP A 3 5.75 15.03 -1.17
N GLU A 4 6.18 16.02 -0.39
CA GLU A 4 6.09 15.96 1.08
C GLU A 4 4.64 15.92 1.59
N LYS A 5 3.69 16.54 0.88
CA LYS A 5 2.26 16.50 1.29
C LYS A 5 1.72 15.08 1.16
N THR A 6 2.05 14.39 0.07
CA THR A 6 1.66 13.01 -0.17
C THR A 6 2.23 12.07 0.92
N LYS A 7 3.51 12.22 1.28
CA LYS A 7 4.12 11.43 2.36
C LYS A 7 3.46 11.67 3.72
N ILE A 8 3.22 12.94 4.07
CA ILE A 8 2.56 13.32 5.33
C ILE A 8 1.15 12.70 5.41
N GLU A 9 0.39 12.75 4.32
CA GLU A 9 -0.95 12.18 4.28
C GLU A 9 -0.93 10.66 4.43
N ILE A 10 0.00 9.96 3.77
CA ILE A 10 0.18 8.51 3.92
C ILE A 10 0.46 8.16 5.40
N ILE A 11 1.41 8.85 6.04
CA ILE A 11 1.77 8.62 7.44
C ILE A 11 0.58 8.85 8.36
N LYS A 12 -0.16 9.94 8.14
CA LYS A 12 -1.36 10.26 8.91
C LYS A 12 -2.39 9.14 8.81
N ARG A 13 -2.78 8.74 7.60
CA ARG A 13 -3.81 7.70 7.38
C ARG A 13 -3.40 6.34 7.92
N LEU A 14 -2.13 5.97 7.78
CA LEU A 14 -1.59 4.74 8.35
C LEU A 14 -1.65 4.77 9.88
N SER A 15 -1.21 5.86 10.50
CA SER A 15 -1.17 5.99 11.98
C SER A 15 -2.58 6.00 12.59
N GLU A 16 -3.56 6.58 11.91
CA GLU A 16 -4.97 6.56 12.35
C GLU A 16 -5.60 5.16 12.29
N ARG A 17 -5.23 4.35 11.27
CA ARG A 17 -5.80 3.01 11.04
C ARG A 17 -5.04 1.91 11.77
N ILE A 18 -3.73 2.09 11.97
CA ILE A 18 -2.80 1.09 12.47
C ILE A 18 -1.95 1.76 13.57
N PRO A 19 -2.50 1.87 14.79
CA PRO A 19 -1.83 2.61 15.89
C PRO A 19 -0.56 1.93 16.39
N SER A 20 -0.39 0.64 16.12
CA SER A 20 0.84 -0.10 16.39
C SER A 20 1.18 -0.98 15.20
N PHE A 21 2.39 -0.84 14.69
CA PHE A 21 2.87 -1.61 13.55
C PHE A 21 4.29 -2.12 13.82
N GLU A 22 4.47 -3.43 13.69
CA GLU A 22 5.77 -4.09 13.78
C GLU A 22 5.94 -5.07 12.62
N CYS A 23 7.19 -5.32 12.24
CA CYS A 23 7.49 -6.28 11.20
C CYS A 23 7.11 -7.70 11.63
N PRO A 24 6.25 -8.42 10.89
CA PRO A 24 5.86 -9.78 11.24
C PRO A 24 6.99 -10.81 11.12
N ILE A 25 8.11 -10.43 10.50
CA ILE A 25 9.26 -11.32 10.27
C ILE A 25 10.35 -11.14 11.33
N CYS A 26 10.66 -9.90 11.72
CA CYS A 26 11.78 -9.60 12.62
C CYS A 26 11.43 -8.68 13.79
N HIS A 27 10.16 -8.30 13.94
CA HIS A 27 9.63 -7.41 14.99
C HIS A 27 10.25 -6.00 15.07
N ASN A 28 11.10 -5.62 14.11
CA ASN A 28 11.56 -4.24 13.95
C ASN A 28 10.36 -3.31 13.68
N LYS A 29 10.41 -2.11 14.26
CA LYS A 29 9.34 -1.09 14.14
C LYS A 29 9.68 0.03 13.15
N ASN A 30 10.89 0.01 12.59
CA ASN A 30 11.34 1.01 11.64
C ASN A 30 11.02 0.58 10.20
N PHE A 31 10.33 1.46 9.49
CA PHE A 31 9.90 1.26 8.11
C PHE A 31 10.17 2.51 7.27
N SER A 32 10.41 2.30 5.98
CA SER A 32 10.47 3.35 4.98
C SER A 32 9.30 3.22 4.01
N ILE A 33 8.74 4.35 3.59
CA ILE A 33 7.70 4.37 2.55
C ILE A 33 8.38 4.13 1.20
N VAL A 34 7.83 3.21 0.41
CA VAL A 34 8.24 3.04 -1.00
C VAL A 34 7.75 4.24 -1.79
N ASP A 35 8.66 4.83 -2.55
CA ASP A 35 8.41 6.05 -3.31
C ASP A 35 7.63 5.78 -4.61
N GLY A 36 6.36 5.40 -4.46
CA GLY A 36 5.45 5.09 -5.55
C GLY A 36 4.20 4.34 -5.08
N PHE A 37 3.16 4.35 -5.91
CA PHE A 37 1.96 3.54 -5.70
C PHE A 37 2.11 2.19 -6.39
N LEU A 38 1.61 1.14 -5.74
CA LEU A 38 1.55 -0.21 -6.28
C LEU A 38 0.14 -0.51 -6.76
N ILE A 39 0.04 -1.08 -7.95
CA ILE A 39 -1.22 -1.55 -8.52
C ILE A 39 -1.10 -3.06 -8.72
N GLN A 40 -1.91 -3.81 -7.98
CA GLN A 40 -2.01 -5.27 -8.14
C GLN A 40 -3.30 -5.59 -8.89
N GLY A 41 -3.20 -6.20 -10.07
CA GLY A 41 -4.37 -6.72 -10.78
C GLY A 41 -4.92 -7.94 -10.06
N ILE A 42 -6.25 -8.00 -9.89
CA ILE A 42 -6.92 -9.22 -9.42
C ILE A 42 -7.28 -10.04 -10.66
N GLN A 43 -6.80 -11.28 -10.70
CA GLN A 43 -7.07 -12.22 -11.79
C GLN A 43 -7.70 -13.50 -11.26
N HIS A 44 -8.59 -14.11 -12.05
CA HIS A 44 -9.25 -15.38 -11.73
C HIS A 44 -8.69 -16.56 -12.52
N GLN A 45 -7.84 -16.30 -13.52
CA GLN A 45 -7.16 -17.32 -14.32
C GLN A 45 -5.65 -17.16 -14.15
N MET A 46 -4.95 -18.27 -13.90
CA MET A 46 -3.51 -18.30 -13.61
C MET A 46 -2.65 -17.92 -14.82
N ASP A 47 -3.14 -18.24 -16.02
CA ASP A 47 -2.48 -18.09 -17.31
C ASP A 47 -2.98 -16.86 -18.10
N SER A 48 -3.67 -15.95 -17.42
CA SER A 48 -4.15 -14.69 -17.99
C SER A 48 -3.44 -13.48 -17.40
N ILE A 49 -3.44 -12.38 -18.16
CA ILE A 49 -3.04 -11.06 -17.66
C ILE A 49 -4.24 -10.14 -17.83
N VAL A 50 -4.64 -9.50 -16.73
CA VAL A 50 -5.67 -8.45 -16.74
C VAL A 50 -5.01 -7.13 -17.13
N LEU A 51 -5.42 -6.56 -18.26
CA LEU A 51 -4.91 -5.27 -18.78
C LEU A 51 -6.02 -4.20 -18.74
N GLY A 52 -5.64 -2.95 -18.47
CA GLY A 52 -6.56 -1.81 -18.48
C GLY A 52 -7.47 -1.75 -17.25
N ASN A 53 -8.78 -1.56 -17.48
CA ASN A 53 -9.80 -1.28 -16.46
C ASN A 53 -10.28 -2.52 -15.69
N GLY A 54 -9.41 -3.51 -15.51
CA GLY A 54 -9.74 -4.68 -14.71
C GLY A 54 -9.69 -4.39 -13.21
N PRO A 55 -10.24 -5.28 -12.37
CA PRO A 55 -10.23 -5.10 -10.92
C PRO A 55 -8.80 -5.00 -10.40
N MET A 56 -8.53 -3.95 -9.62
CA MET A 56 -7.19 -3.67 -9.11
C MET A 56 -7.20 -3.26 -7.65
N VAL A 57 -6.09 -3.57 -6.97
CA VAL A 57 -5.87 -3.24 -5.56
C VAL A 57 -4.78 -2.15 -5.48
N PRO A 58 -5.17 -0.86 -5.49
CA PRO A 58 -4.23 0.23 -5.35
C PRO A 58 -3.70 0.31 -3.91
N SER A 59 -2.38 0.39 -3.77
CA SER A 59 -1.70 0.29 -2.47
C SER A 59 -0.50 1.23 -2.37
N VAL A 60 -0.14 1.58 -1.13
CA VAL A 60 1.18 2.09 -0.77
C VAL A 60 1.97 0.98 -0.08
N ALA A 61 3.28 0.93 -0.26
CA ALA A 61 4.13 -0.04 0.43
C ALA A 61 5.01 0.60 1.50
N LEU A 62 5.15 -0.12 2.61
CA LEU A 62 6.17 0.09 3.62
C LEU A 62 7.20 -1.03 3.54
N VAL A 63 8.49 -0.70 3.62
CA VAL A 63 9.59 -1.66 3.65
C VAL A 63 10.26 -1.60 5.01
N CYS A 64 10.39 -2.76 5.67
CA CYS A 64 11.13 -2.88 6.91
C CYS A 64 12.60 -2.55 6.66
N THR A 65 13.15 -1.59 7.41
CA THR A 65 14.54 -1.14 7.22
C THR A 65 15.59 -2.12 7.74
N HIS A 66 15.16 -3.24 8.34
CA HIS A 66 16.04 -4.28 8.88
C HIS A 66 16.08 -5.53 7.99
N CYS A 67 14.94 -6.13 7.68
CA CYS A 67 14.87 -7.41 6.95
C CYS A 67 14.30 -7.32 5.53
N GLY A 68 13.85 -6.15 5.09
CA GLY A 68 13.29 -5.95 3.74
C GLY A 68 11.85 -6.45 3.54
N PHE A 69 11.18 -6.96 4.58
CA PHE A 69 9.76 -7.30 4.47
C PHE A 69 8.94 -6.10 3.98
N MET A 70 8.12 -6.33 2.95
CA MET A 70 7.25 -5.31 2.36
C MET A 70 5.80 -5.54 2.78
N SER A 71 5.21 -4.53 3.41
CA SER A 71 3.79 -4.48 3.76
C SER A 71 3.06 -3.57 2.78
N GLN A 72 2.03 -4.08 2.13
CA GLN A 72 1.19 -3.30 1.20
C GLN A 72 -0.11 -2.91 1.89
N HIS A 73 -0.46 -1.63 1.82
CA HIS A 73 -1.64 -1.05 2.46
C HIS A 73 -2.59 -0.47 1.42
N ASN A 74 -3.82 -0.98 1.40
CA ASN A 74 -4.86 -0.61 0.42
C ASN A 74 -5.28 0.86 0.56
N LEU A 75 -5.16 1.63 -0.52
CA LEU A 75 -5.44 3.07 -0.55
C LEU A 75 -6.93 3.41 -0.38
N GLY A 76 -7.83 2.55 -0.84
CA GLY A 76 -9.28 2.70 -0.61
C GLY A 76 -9.65 2.58 0.87
N ILE A 77 -9.05 1.62 1.59
CA ILE A 77 -9.24 1.45 3.04
C ILE A 77 -8.60 2.58 3.83
N LEU A 78 -7.45 3.10 3.37
CA LEU A 78 -6.85 4.33 3.93
C LEU A 78 -7.68 5.59 3.64
N GLY A 79 -8.71 5.49 2.78
CA GLY A 79 -9.57 6.61 2.39
C GLY A 79 -8.85 7.66 1.54
N MET A 80 -7.85 7.23 0.78
CA MET A 80 -7.05 8.08 -0.12
C MET A 80 -7.56 8.04 -1.57
N ILE A 81 -8.43 7.10 -1.89
CA ILE A 81 -9.10 6.98 -3.18
C ILE A 81 -10.60 6.84 -2.89
N ASN A 82 -11.44 7.50 -3.70
CA ASN A 82 -12.88 7.43 -3.52
C ASN A 82 -13.39 6.03 -3.94
N ARG A 83 -14.25 5.41 -3.13
CA ARG A 83 -14.71 4.03 -3.36
C ARG A 83 -15.47 3.86 -4.69
N ASP A 84 -16.08 4.93 -5.18
CA ASP A 84 -16.81 4.97 -6.47
C ASP A 84 -15.90 4.79 -7.70
N SER A 85 -14.57 4.79 -7.53
CA SER A 85 -13.59 4.56 -8.61
C SER A 85 -13.00 3.14 -8.62
N LEU A 86 -13.58 2.23 -7.82
CA LEU A 86 -13.24 0.81 -7.75
C LEU A 86 -14.37 -0.10 -8.29
N GLU A 87 -15.45 0.50 -8.82
CA GLU A 87 -16.57 -0.18 -9.50
C GLU A 87 -16.49 -0.02 -11.02
#